data_AF-A0A8S0GX51-F1
#
_entry.id   AF-A0A8S0GX51-F1
#
_cell.length_a   1.000
_cell.length_b   1.000
_cell.length_c   1.000
_cell.angle_alpha   90.00
_cell.angle_beta   90.00
_cell.angle_gamma   90.00
#
_symmetry.space_group_name_H-M   'P 1'
#
loop_
_entity.id
_entity.type
_entity.pdbx_description
1 polymer ?
#
loop_
_entity_poly.entity_id
_entity_poly.type
_entity_poly.pdbx_seq_one_letter_code
_entity_poly.pdbx_strand_id
1 'polypeptide(L)'
;MRILSLTDHDTLEGLDEARQAAQQLGMQLVNGVELSCTWGGATIHVLGYGFDTQAPALVQAIEKLHEGRWLRSEEISRKLALKGMPGALEGARAIQQELGDSGNAPARPHFADYLVRAGFVKDRAEAFRKWLGPASWGTSSSTGRPWKKPSAHCGPRGPGSAWPIPGITISPAASVAAWLPTIFKPVVMPSKWSMATNLQSKWAVWLSLLVNSDCWSALAVTFMALEAGPRLVNIARSRKTCRPFGVGSNMSQLLPPEQVETVSQFFQIHPENPQPRLIKQAVEIIRSGGVVIYPTDSSYAVACQMGDKGAIERVRRLRQLDDKHNFALICSDLSQLGLFAKIDTGTFRLLKAHVPGPYTFILNATREVPRLLLHPKRRTIGLRVPSNPIALALLAELGEPLMSVSLIMPGDTEALSDPYEMRQLLEHQVDLIIDGGFGSTESSTVINLADGEPEVIRVGCGDPAPFMAEA
;
A
#
# COMPACT_ATOMS: atom_id res chain seq x y z
N MET A 1 1.12 25.79 9.70
CA MET A 1 1.38 25.36 8.30
C MET A 1 1.00 26.52 7.38
N ARG A 2 1.81 26.90 6.39
CA ARG A 2 1.54 28.12 5.57
C ARG A 2 0.92 27.83 4.20
N ILE A 3 1.08 26.60 3.68
CA ILE A 3 0.64 26.20 2.34
C ILE A 3 0.01 24.81 2.41
N LEU A 4 -1.08 24.59 1.69
CA LEU A 4 -1.82 23.33 1.54
C LEU A 4 -2.05 23.05 0.05
N SER A 5 -2.16 21.78 -0.34
CA SER A 5 -2.70 21.38 -1.64
C SER A 5 -3.70 20.25 -1.42
N LEU A 6 -4.84 20.32 -2.10
CA LEU A 6 -5.79 19.21 -2.21
C LEU A 6 -5.56 18.52 -3.55
N THR A 7 -5.48 17.19 -3.57
CA THR A 7 -5.27 16.39 -4.78
C THR A 7 -6.37 15.34 -4.88
N ASP A 8 -7.52 15.75 -5.42
CA ASP A 8 -8.62 14.82 -5.66
C ASP A 8 -8.35 13.93 -6.88
N HIS A 9 -8.92 12.73 -6.85
CA HIS A 9 -8.67 11.69 -7.85
C HIS A 9 -9.51 11.91 -9.11
N ASP A 10 -8.83 12.23 -10.21
CA ASP A 10 -9.37 12.50 -11.53
C ASP A 10 -10.43 13.63 -11.57
N THR A 11 -10.51 14.48 -10.53
CA THR A 11 -11.50 15.56 -10.41
C THR A 11 -10.88 16.80 -9.76
N LEU A 12 -11.54 17.95 -9.93
CA LEU A 12 -11.18 19.23 -9.33
C LEU A 12 -12.29 19.79 -8.43
N GLU A 13 -13.40 19.07 -8.25
CA GLU A 13 -14.61 19.56 -7.58
C GLU A 13 -14.35 20.08 -6.15
N GLY A 14 -13.43 19.44 -5.40
CA GLY A 14 -13.10 19.86 -4.04
C GLY A 14 -12.23 21.11 -3.95
N LEU A 15 -11.62 21.58 -5.05
CA LEU A 15 -10.68 22.70 -5.00
C LEU A 15 -11.32 24.03 -4.61
N ASP A 16 -12.59 24.26 -4.98
CA ASP A 16 -13.27 25.52 -4.64
C ASP A 16 -13.66 25.58 -3.17
N GLU A 17 -14.17 24.48 -2.61
CA GLU A 17 -14.44 24.34 -1.18
C GLU A 17 -13.14 24.46 -0.37
N ALA A 18 -12.08 23.75 -0.78
CA ALA A 18 -10.77 23.83 -0.16
C ALA A 18 -10.21 25.24 -0.19
N ARG A 19 -10.47 26.01 -1.26
CA ARG A 19 -10.03 27.39 -1.38
C ARG A 19 -10.75 28.29 -0.39
N GLN A 20 -12.05 28.12 -0.22
CA GLN A 20 -12.84 28.87 0.75
C GLN A 20 -12.38 28.57 2.19
N ALA A 21 -12.19 27.29 2.52
CA ALA A 21 -11.69 26.88 3.83
C ALA A 21 -10.27 27.41 4.11
N ALA A 22 -9.37 27.31 3.13
CA ALA A 22 -8.00 27.83 3.26
C ALA A 22 -7.98 29.35 3.49
N GLN A 23 -8.85 30.10 2.81
CA GLN A 23 -8.98 31.54 3.02
C GLN A 23 -9.43 31.90 4.44
N GLN A 24 -10.43 31.18 4.98
CA GLN A 24 -10.91 31.40 6.35
C GLN A 24 -9.83 31.14 7.40
N LEU A 25 -8.96 30.16 7.14
CA LEU A 25 -7.86 29.77 8.02
C LEU A 25 -6.57 30.58 7.80
N GLY A 26 -6.56 31.53 6.85
CA GLY A 26 -5.36 32.31 6.50
C GLY A 26 -4.25 31.47 5.88
N MET A 27 -4.60 30.36 5.22
CA MET A 27 -3.68 29.44 4.56
C MET A 27 -3.63 29.69 3.05
N GLN A 28 -2.48 29.45 2.44
CA GLN A 28 -2.35 29.46 0.99
C GLN A 28 -2.72 28.08 0.42
N LEU A 29 -3.67 28.02 -0.52
CA LEU A 29 -3.97 26.81 -1.29
C LEU A 29 -3.19 26.81 -2.60
N VAL A 30 -2.51 25.71 -2.89
CA VAL A 30 -1.97 25.36 -4.21
C VAL A 30 -2.93 24.37 -4.85
N ASN A 31 -3.33 24.62 -6.09
CA ASN A 31 -4.17 23.69 -6.83
C ASN A 31 -3.42 22.37 -7.00
N GLY A 32 -4.06 21.26 -6.64
CA GLY A 32 -3.55 19.92 -6.82
C GLY A 32 -4.57 19.05 -7.54
N VAL A 33 -4.09 18.00 -8.21
CA VAL A 33 -4.93 16.96 -8.81
C VAL A 33 -4.13 15.67 -8.89
N GLU A 34 -4.79 14.53 -8.75
CA GLU A 34 -4.21 13.22 -9.02
C GLU A 34 -4.90 12.61 -10.25
N LEU A 35 -4.19 12.53 -11.38
CA LEU A 35 -4.75 12.03 -12.64
C LEU A 35 -4.31 10.60 -12.93
N SER A 36 -5.25 9.69 -13.09
CA SER A 36 -5.08 8.36 -13.65
C SER A 36 -4.62 8.44 -15.10
N CYS A 37 -3.55 7.74 -15.40
CA CYS A 37 -2.92 7.68 -16.71
C CYS A 37 -2.52 6.25 -17.04
N THR A 38 -2.33 5.96 -18.31
CA THR A 38 -1.74 4.70 -18.77
C THR A 38 -0.36 4.98 -19.35
N TRP A 39 0.68 4.31 -18.83
CA TRP A 39 2.04 4.44 -19.33
C TRP A 39 2.69 3.07 -19.46
N GLY A 40 3.17 2.73 -20.66
CA GLY A 40 3.77 1.42 -20.93
C GLY A 40 2.83 0.23 -20.73
N GLY A 41 1.51 0.43 -20.81
CA GLY A 41 0.50 -0.60 -20.52
C GLY A 41 0.13 -0.71 -19.03
N ALA A 42 0.82 -0.01 -18.14
CA ALA A 42 0.49 0.07 -16.72
C ALA A 42 -0.42 1.28 -16.43
N THR A 43 -1.26 1.16 -15.40
CA THR A 43 -2.00 2.31 -14.86
C THR A 43 -1.13 3.01 -13.83
N ILE A 44 -0.91 4.30 -13.99
CA ILE A 44 -0.14 5.16 -13.10
C ILE A 44 -1.01 6.35 -12.68
N HIS A 45 -0.72 6.95 -11.53
CA HIS A 45 -1.34 8.22 -11.14
C HIS A 45 -0.28 9.33 -11.21
N VAL A 46 -0.67 10.47 -11.78
CA VAL A 46 0.19 11.64 -11.98
C VAL A 46 -0.32 12.76 -11.10
N LEU A 47 0.52 13.21 -10.17
CA LEU A 47 0.23 14.37 -9.33
C LEU A 47 0.56 15.67 -10.08
N GLY A 48 -0.44 16.51 -10.27
CA GLY A 48 -0.30 17.87 -10.80
C GLY A 48 -0.40 18.90 -9.69
N TYR A 49 0.43 19.95 -9.72
CA TYR A 49 0.41 21.04 -8.76
C TYR A 49 0.57 22.40 -9.43
N GLY A 50 -0.06 23.43 -8.86
CA GLY A 50 0.14 24.83 -9.26
C GLY A 50 -0.33 25.16 -10.68
N PHE A 51 -1.35 24.45 -11.17
CA PHE A 51 -1.93 24.64 -12.49
C PHE A 51 -3.14 25.58 -12.47
N ASP A 52 -3.46 26.12 -13.64
CA ASP A 52 -4.73 26.81 -13.88
C ASP A 52 -5.86 25.78 -14.04
N THR A 53 -6.90 25.86 -13.21
CA THR A 53 -8.04 24.94 -13.26
C THR A 53 -8.86 25.07 -14.55
N GLN A 54 -8.73 26.20 -15.25
CA GLN A 54 -9.39 26.48 -16.52
C GLN A 54 -8.51 26.16 -17.73
N ALA A 55 -7.32 25.58 -17.53
CA ALA A 55 -6.44 25.20 -18.63
C ALA A 55 -7.14 24.21 -19.57
N PRO A 56 -7.36 24.54 -20.86
CA PRO A 56 -8.18 23.71 -21.75
C PRO A 56 -7.71 22.26 -21.88
N ALA A 57 -6.39 22.03 -21.87
CA ALA A 57 -5.82 20.69 -21.95
C ALA A 57 -6.12 19.85 -20.69
N LEU A 58 -6.15 20.48 -19.51
CA LEU A 58 -6.47 19.81 -18.25
C LEU A 58 -7.96 19.49 -18.19
N VAL A 59 -8.82 20.46 -18.53
CA VAL A 59 -10.28 20.28 -18.58
C VAL A 59 -10.63 19.13 -19.51
N GLN A 60 -10.08 19.11 -20.74
CA GLN A 60 -10.30 18.02 -21.69
C GLN A 60 -9.78 16.66 -21.21
N ALA A 61 -8.65 16.64 -20.47
CA ALA A 61 -8.12 15.39 -19.93
C ALA A 61 -9.05 14.82 -18.84
N ILE A 62 -9.53 15.67 -17.93
CA ILE A 62 -10.48 15.29 -16.87
C ILE A 62 -11.82 14.85 -17.46
N GLU A 63 -12.34 15.55 -18.47
CA GLU A 63 -13.57 15.16 -19.17
C GLU A 63 -13.44 13.74 -19.77
N LYS A 64 -12.33 13.44 -20.45
CA LYS A 64 -12.07 12.09 -20.98
C LYS A 64 -11.98 11.04 -19.89
N LEU A 65 -11.41 11.38 -18.73
CA LEU A 65 -11.34 10.48 -17.59
C LEU A 65 -12.73 10.24 -16.99
N HIS A 66 -13.57 11.27 -16.88
CA HIS A 66 -14.97 11.14 -16.49
C HIS A 66 -15.76 10.25 -17.44
N GLU A 67 -15.67 10.47 -18.76
CA GLU A 67 -16.33 9.61 -19.75
C GLU A 67 -15.90 8.15 -19.60
N GLY A 68 -14.59 7.90 -19.45
CA GLY A 68 -14.06 6.56 -19.21
C GLY A 68 -14.59 5.91 -17.92
N ARG A 69 -14.79 6.69 -16.85
CA ARG A 69 -15.39 6.20 -15.59
C ARG A 69 -16.86 5.82 -15.77
N TRP A 70 -17.62 6.60 -16.53
CA TRP A 70 -19.01 6.30 -16.85
C TRP A 70 -19.14 5.02 -17.70
N LEU A 71 -18.38 4.93 -18.79
CA LEU A 71 -18.39 3.73 -19.66
C LEU A 71 -18.02 2.45 -18.90
N ARG A 72 -17.04 2.51 -17.99
CA ARG A 72 -16.70 1.36 -17.14
C ARG A 72 -17.84 0.97 -16.19
N SER A 73 -18.54 1.96 -15.63
CA SER A 73 -19.66 1.74 -14.71
C SER A 73 -20.86 1.12 -15.44
N GLU A 74 -21.17 1.60 -16.64
CA GLU A 74 -22.16 1.00 -17.53
C GLU A 74 -21.79 -0.45 -17.88
N GLU A 75 -20.52 -0.70 -18.19
CA GLU A 75 -20.06 -2.04 -18.54
C GLU A 75 -20.11 -3.01 -17.36
N ILE A 76 -19.76 -2.57 -16.15
CA ILE A 76 -19.94 -3.36 -14.91
C ILE A 76 -21.42 -3.74 -14.77
N SER A 77 -22.33 -2.77 -14.89
CA SER A 77 -23.77 -3.02 -14.79
C SER A 77 -24.28 -4.00 -15.85
N ARG A 78 -23.90 -3.79 -17.11
CA ARG A 78 -24.26 -4.67 -18.23
C ARG A 78 -23.84 -6.11 -17.96
N LYS A 79 -22.61 -6.31 -17.47
CA LYS A 79 -22.10 -7.66 -17.20
C LYS A 79 -22.75 -8.30 -15.96
N LEU A 80 -23.07 -7.54 -14.92
CA LEU A 80 -23.85 -8.02 -13.77
C LEU A 80 -25.27 -8.43 -14.20
N ALA A 81 -25.91 -7.64 -15.06
CA ALA A 81 -27.22 -7.97 -15.62
C ALA A 81 -27.20 -9.30 -16.40
N LEU A 82 -26.15 -9.57 -17.19
CA LEU A 82 -25.97 -10.87 -17.87
C LEU A 82 -25.83 -12.07 -16.90
N LYS A 83 -25.49 -11.81 -15.64
CA LYS A 83 -25.39 -12.81 -14.58
C LYS A 83 -26.63 -12.88 -13.70
N GLY A 84 -27.72 -12.19 -14.08
CA GLY A 84 -28.99 -12.18 -13.35
C GLY A 84 -29.06 -11.14 -12.24
N MET A 85 -28.15 -10.16 -12.21
CA MET A 85 -28.13 -9.06 -11.25
C MET A 85 -28.36 -7.72 -11.98
N PRO A 86 -29.59 -7.45 -12.45
CA PRO A 86 -29.91 -6.23 -13.20
C PRO A 86 -29.89 -4.98 -12.29
N GLY A 87 -29.92 -3.78 -12.88
CA GLY A 87 -30.12 -2.52 -12.15
C GLY A 87 -28.92 -2.03 -11.34
N ALA A 88 -27.73 -2.56 -11.61
CA ALA A 88 -26.57 -2.32 -10.76
C ALA A 88 -26.01 -0.90 -10.86
N LEU A 89 -26.10 -0.25 -12.02
CA LEU A 89 -25.66 1.14 -12.19
C LEU A 89 -26.58 2.10 -11.43
N GLU A 90 -27.90 1.91 -11.57
CA GLU A 90 -28.91 2.73 -10.93
C GLU A 90 -28.85 2.58 -9.41
N GLY A 91 -28.71 1.34 -8.93
CA GLY A 91 -28.54 1.05 -7.51
C GLY A 91 -27.25 1.61 -6.93
N ALA A 92 -26.12 1.46 -7.62
CA ALA A 92 -24.85 2.02 -7.20
C ALA A 92 -24.90 3.56 -7.14
N ARG A 93 -25.57 4.20 -8.12
CA ARG A 93 -25.75 5.66 -8.14
C ARG A 93 -26.63 6.16 -6.99
N ALA A 94 -27.73 5.46 -6.69
CA ALA A 94 -28.59 5.83 -5.56
C ALA A 94 -27.81 5.80 -4.23
N ILE A 95 -26.98 4.77 -4.03
CA ILE A 95 -26.15 4.62 -2.84
C ILE A 95 -25.08 5.72 -2.76
N GLN A 96 -24.47 6.06 -3.90
CA GLN A 96 -23.53 7.17 -3.98
C GLN A 96 -24.20 8.51 -3.61
N GLN A 97 -25.40 8.77 -4.12
CA GLN A 97 -26.16 9.99 -3.82
C GLN A 97 -26.57 10.09 -2.35
N GLU A 98 -26.89 8.98 -1.69
CA GLU A 98 -27.14 8.95 -0.25
C GLU A 98 -25.93 9.41 0.58
N LEU A 99 -24.70 9.19 0.10
CA LEU A 99 -23.46 9.50 0.81
C LEU A 99 -22.96 10.94 0.61
N GLY A 100 -23.61 11.71 -0.27
CA GLY A 100 -23.20 13.06 -0.64
C GLY A 100 -23.09 13.20 -2.15
N ASP A 101 -23.75 14.21 -2.70
CA ASP A 101 -23.95 14.39 -4.14
C ASP A 101 -22.61 14.61 -4.86
N SER A 102 -22.14 13.61 -5.58
CA SER A 102 -21.01 13.73 -6.50
C SER A 102 -21.52 13.49 -7.92
N GLY A 103 -21.24 14.40 -8.85
CA GLY A 103 -21.55 14.23 -10.29
C GLY A 103 -20.76 13.12 -10.98
N ASN A 104 -19.87 12.45 -10.24
CA ASN A 104 -18.97 11.41 -10.72
C ASN A 104 -19.66 10.05 -10.86
N ALA A 105 -19.15 9.21 -11.75
CA ALA A 105 -19.62 7.83 -11.90
C ALA A 105 -19.43 7.03 -10.59
N PRO A 106 -20.34 6.10 -10.26
CA PRO A 106 -20.24 5.33 -9.03
C PRO A 106 -19.00 4.43 -9.03
N ALA A 107 -18.27 4.44 -7.92
CA ALA A 107 -17.16 3.53 -7.70
C ALA A 107 -17.63 2.07 -7.45
N ARG A 108 -16.73 1.10 -7.65
CA ARG A 108 -17.01 -0.33 -7.43
C ARG A 108 -17.59 -0.68 -6.04
N PRO A 109 -17.21 -0.02 -4.93
CA PRO A 109 -17.86 -0.24 -3.64
C PRO A 109 -19.37 0.03 -3.66
N HIS A 110 -19.83 1.06 -4.39
CA HIS A 110 -21.26 1.34 -4.52
C HIS A 110 -22.00 0.21 -5.25
N PHE A 111 -21.36 -0.42 -6.25
CA PHE A 111 -21.89 -1.63 -6.87
C PHE A 111 -21.94 -2.81 -5.90
N ALA A 112 -20.90 -2.99 -5.07
CA ALA A 112 -20.89 -4.03 -4.05
C ALA A 112 -22.03 -3.84 -3.04
N ASP A 113 -22.24 -2.59 -2.59
CA ASP A 113 -23.34 -2.23 -1.71
C ASP A 113 -24.71 -2.49 -2.31
N TYR A 114 -24.90 -2.15 -3.59
CA TYR A 114 -26.12 -2.47 -4.29
C TYR A 114 -26.37 -3.98 -4.28
N LEU A 115 -25.35 -4.78 -4.61
CA LEU A 115 -25.49 -6.23 -4.69
C LEU A 115 -25.85 -6.84 -3.33
N VAL A 116 -25.32 -6.30 -2.23
CA VAL A 116 -25.68 -6.72 -0.87
C VAL A 116 -27.11 -6.29 -0.54
N ARG A 117 -27.46 -5.02 -0.74
CA ARG A 117 -28.79 -4.47 -0.42
C ARG A 117 -29.90 -5.16 -1.22
N ALA A 118 -29.62 -5.52 -2.48
CA ALA A 118 -30.54 -6.25 -3.35
C ALA A 118 -30.58 -7.76 -3.08
N GLY A 119 -29.75 -8.26 -2.14
CA GLY A 119 -29.74 -9.68 -1.73
C GLY A 119 -29.07 -10.63 -2.74
N PHE A 120 -28.29 -10.12 -3.69
CA PHE A 120 -27.58 -10.94 -4.67
C PHE A 120 -26.34 -11.62 -4.10
N VAL A 121 -25.73 -11.01 -3.08
CA VAL A 121 -24.54 -11.51 -2.39
C VAL A 121 -24.68 -11.28 -0.88
N LYS A 122 -23.99 -12.09 -0.08
CA LYS A 122 -24.13 -12.05 1.39
C LYS A 122 -23.48 -10.82 2.02
N ASP A 123 -22.37 -10.37 1.44
CA ASP A 123 -21.54 -9.28 1.92
C ASP A 123 -20.72 -8.65 0.77
N ARG A 124 -20.11 -7.49 1.03
CA ARG A 124 -19.28 -6.78 0.04
C ARG A 124 -18.10 -7.65 -0.42
N ALA A 125 -17.50 -8.44 0.46
CA ALA A 125 -16.36 -9.30 0.15
C ALA A 125 -16.71 -10.35 -0.92
N GLU A 126 -17.90 -10.96 -0.84
CA GLU A 126 -18.42 -11.84 -1.88
C GLU A 126 -18.59 -11.11 -3.22
N ALA A 127 -19.12 -9.87 -3.19
CA ALA A 127 -19.29 -9.04 -4.39
C ALA A 127 -17.97 -8.84 -5.14
N PHE A 128 -16.90 -8.46 -4.43
CA PHE A 128 -15.59 -8.23 -5.02
C PHE A 128 -14.93 -9.52 -5.51
N ARG A 129 -14.93 -10.56 -4.68
CA ARG A 129 -14.31 -11.85 -5.02
C ARG A 129 -14.94 -12.50 -6.25
N LYS A 130 -16.27 -12.45 -6.39
CA LYS A 130 -16.98 -13.15 -7.47
C LYS A 130 -17.28 -12.30 -8.70
N TRP A 131 -17.52 -10.99 -8.52
CA TRP A 131 -18.21 -10.21 -9.55
C TRP A 131 -17.57 -8.87 -9.91
N LEU A 132 -16.80 -8.26 -9.01
CA LEU A 132 -16.24 -6.91 -9.22
C LEU A 132 -14.70 -6.89 -9.30
N GLY A 133 -14.03 -8.00 -8.97
CA GLY A 133 -12.57 -8.15 -9.00
C GLY A 133 -11.99 -8.49 -10.37
N PRO A 134 -10.66 -8.43 -10.57
CA PRO A 134 -10.01 -8.66 -11.87
C PRO A 134 -10.31 -10.04 -12.47
N ALA A 135 -10.44 -11.07 -11.62
CA ALA A 135 -10.75 -12.45 -12.01
C ALA A 135 -12.21 -12.67 -12.46
N SER A 136 -13.13 -11.74 -12.15
CA SER A 136 -14.53 -11.84 -12.60
C SER A 136 -14.68 -11.68 -14.14
N TRP A 137 -13.59 -11.26 -14.81
CA TRP A 137 -13.57 -10.91 -16.22
C TRP A 137 -12.77 -11.88 -17.11
N GLY A 138 -12.37 -13.04 -16.59
CA GLY A 138 -11.68 -14.08 -17.35
C GLY A 138 -11.96 -15.48 -16.80
N THR A 139 -12.15 -16.44 -17.70
CA THR A 139 -12.44 -17.88 -17.51
C THR A 139 -13.86 -18.27 -17.12
N SER A 140 -14.56 -18.80 -18.11
CA SER A 140 -15.73 -19.65 -17.95
C SER A 140 -15.30 -21.03 -17.42
N SER A 141 -15.26 -21.23 -16.10
CA SER A 141 -15.40 -22.57 -15.49
C SER A 141 -15.43 -22.49 -13.97
N SER A 142 -16.62 -22.62 -13.38
CA SER A 142 -16.83 -23.55 -12.26
C SER A 142 -18.32 -23.72 -12.00
N THR A 143 -18.68 -24.98 -11.87
CA THR A 143 -20.02 -25.55 -11.72
C THR A 143 -20.56 -25.36 -10.31
N GLY A 144 -21.78 -24.83 -10.17
CA GLY A 144 -22.51 -24.78 -8.90
C GLY A 144 -24.01 -24.56 -9.09
N ARG A 145 -24.76 -25.67 -9.19
CA ARG A 145 -26.23 -25.91 -9.15
C ARG A 145 -27.17 -25.00 -9.99
N PRO A 146 -28.08 -25.59 -10.79
CA PRO A 146 -28.93 -24.83 -11.70
C PRO A 146 -30.15 -24.25 -10.97
N TRP A 147 -30.33 -22.93 -11.04
CA TRP A 147 -31.65 -22.35 -10.89
C TRP A 147 -32.43 -22.56 -12.20
N LYS A 148 -33.64 -23.10 -12.11
CA LYS A 148 -34.47 -23.55 -13.24
C LYS A 148 -34.70 -22.41 -14.25
N LYS A 149 -34.29 -22.61 -15.51
CA LYS A 149 -34.76 -21.81 -16.66
C LYS A 149 -35.96 -22.48 -17.34
N PRO A 150 -36.92 -21.72 -17.90
CA PRO A 150 -37.60 -22.09 -19.12
C PRO A 150 -36.78 -21.62 -20.34
N SER A 151 -36.90 -22.41 -21.40
CA SER A 151 -36.14 -22.50 -22.65
C SER A 151 -36.23 -21.31 -23.61
N ALA A 152 -35.16 -21.04 -24.37
CA ALA A 152 -35.10 -21.22 -25.85
C ALA A 152 -33.73 -20.81 -26.46
N HIS A 153 -33.14 -21.75 -27.23
CA HIS A 153 -32.45 -21.66 -28.53
C HIS A 153 -31.53 -20.46 -28.88
N CYS A 154 -30.22 -20.71 -29.10
CA CYS A 154 -29.56 -20.80 -30.43
C CYS A 154 -28.03 -20.55 -30.42
N GLY A 155 -27.28 -21.42 -31.12
CA GLY A 155 -26.24 -21.05 -32.12
C GLY A 155 -24.78 -20.79 -31.69
N PRO A 156 -23.77 -21.10 -32.53
CA PRO A 156 -22.40 -21.42 -32.09
C PRO A 156 -21.41 -20.24 -32.01
N ARG A 157 -20.31 -20.48 -31.28
CA ARG A 157 -19.16 -19.59 -31.03
C ARG A 157 -18.24 -19.41 -32.24
N GLY A 158 -17.78 -18.18 -32.45
CA GLY A 158 -16.58 -17.82 -33.24
C GLY A 158 -15.44 -17.31 -32.33
N PRO A 159 -14.19 -17.27 -32.82
CA PRO A 159 -12.98 -17.22 -31.99
C PRO A 159 -12.67 -15.82 -31.46
N GLY A 160 -11.90 -15.83 -30.36
CA GLY A 160 -11.62 -14.68 -29.52
C GLY A 160 -10.89 -13.54 -30.20
N SER A 161 -11.14 -12.35 -29.67
CA SER A 161 -10.34 -11.16 -29.90
C SER A 161 -10.17 -10.43 -28.57
N ALA A 162 -8.92 -10.36 -28.11
CA ALA A 162 -8.51 -9.41 -27.09
C ALA A 162 -8.56 -8.01 -27.73
N TRP A 163 -9.22 -7.05 -27.08
CA TRP A 163 -9.31 -5.66 -27.54
C TRP A 163 -8.78 -4.69 -26.47
N PRO A 164 -8.20 -3.56 -26.89
CA PRO A 164 -7.50 -2.64 -26.02
C PRO A 164 -8.47 -1.78 -25.22
N ILE A 165 -8.09 -1.44 -23.98
CA ILE A 165 -8.75 -0.46 -23.12
C ILE A 165 -8.35 0.94 -23.63
N PRO A 166 -9.30 1.89 -23.81
CA PRO A 166 -8.94 3.25 -24.18
C PRO A 166 -8.30 3.95 -22.98
N GLY A 167 -6.98 4.16 -23.07
CA GLY A 167 -6.20 5.06 -22.23
C GLY A 167 -5.47 6.06 -23.13
N ILE A 168 -5.07 7.20 -22.58
CA ILE A 168 -4.20 8.15 -23.28
C ILE A 168 -2.85 7.45 -23.47
N THR A 169 -2.56 7.00 -24.69
CA THR A 169 -1.28 6.38 -25.05
C THR A 169 -0.26 7.45 -25.37
N ILE A 170 0.76 7.60 -24.53
CA ILE A 170 1.93 8.42 -24.85
C ILE A 170 2.93 7.51 -25.60
N SER A 171 3.13 7.74 -26.90
CA SER A 171 4.06 6.94 -27.72
C SER A 171 5.54 7.27 -27.42
N PRO A 172 6.49 6.33 -27.61
CA PRO A 172 7.92 6.55 -27.28
C PRO A 172 8.65 7.48 -28.27
N ALA A 173 8.01 7.89 -29.36
CA ALA A 173 8.61 8.68 -30.43
C ALA A 173 7.81 9.97 -30.69
N ALA A 174 7.73 10.83 -29.69
CA ALA A 174 7.45 12.25 -29.89
C ALA A 174 8.26 13.02 -28.86
N SER A 175 9.18 13.86 -29.34
CA SER A 175 10.13 14.60 -28.52
C SER A 175 9.43 15.38 -27.41
N VAL A 176 9.96 15.27 -26.18
CA VAL A 176 9.64 16.08 -25.00
C VAL A 176 9.84 17.60 -25.23
N ALA A 177 10.33 18.01 -26.40
CA ALA A 177 10.53 19.40 -26.79
C ALA A 177 9.27 20.12 -27.36
N ALA A 178 8.14 19.44 -27.60
CA ALA A 178 7.00 20.05 -28.30
C ALA A 178 5.81 20.50 -27.42
N TRP A 179 5.81 20.22 -26.11
CA TRP A 179 4.62 20.47 -25.26
C TRP A 179 4.86 21.26 -23.97
N LEU A 180 6.04 21.85 -23.78
CA LEU A 180 6.38 22.60 -22.56
C LEU A 180 6.37 24.15 -22.62
N PRO A 181 6.31 24.86 -23.77
CA PRO A 181 6.29 26.33 -23.72
C PRO A 181 4.89 26.96 -23.60
N THR A 182 3.79 26.21 -23.77
CA THR A 182 2.45 26.81 -23.87
C THR A 182 1.62 26.77 -22.58
N ILE A 183 2.05 26.03 -21.56
CA ILE A 183 1.29 25.87 -20.30
C ILE A 183 1.88 26.69 -19.14
N PHE A 184 3.19 26.95 -19.14
CA PHE A 184 3.86 27.71 -18.07
C PHE A 184 4.41 29.02 -18.60
N LYS A 185 3.65 30.11 -18.47
CA LYS A 185 4.25 31.45 -18.47
C LYS A 185 4.93 31.68 -17.11
N PRO A 186 6.17 32.19 -17.07
CA PRO A 186 6.77 32.59 -15.81
C PRO A 186 5.94 33.73 -15.20
N VAL A 187 5.53 33.56 -13.94
CA VAL A 187 4.88 34.61 -13.16
C VAL A 187 5.88 35.76 -12.99
N VAL A 188 5.62 36.87 -13.69
CA VAL A 188 6.34 38.13 -13.51
C VAL A 188 5.82 38.79 -12.23
N MET A 189 6.69 38.94 -11.22
CA MET A 189 6.42 39.77 -10.05
C MET A 189 6.36 41.26 -10.44
N PRO A 190 5.45 42.08 -9.85
CA PRO A 190 5.42 43.51 -10.13
C PRO A 190 6.65 44.21 -9.53
N SER A 191 7.35 44.93 -10.41
CA SER A 191 8.47 45.80 -10.11
C SER A 191 8.00 47.09 -9.41
N LYS A 192 8.42 47.27 -8.16
CA LYS A 192 8.74 48.60 -7.63
C LYS A 192 10.07 48.48 -6.94
N TRP A 193 11.12 48.96 -7.60
CA TRP A 193 12.36 49.59 -7.10
C TRP A 193 13.27 49.71 -8.33
N SER A 194 13.14 50.84 -9.01
CA SER A 194 14.10 51.28 -10.03
C SER A 194 15.33 51.82 -9.32
N MET A 195 16.50 51.25 -9.61
CA MET A 195 17.74 51.98 -9.88
C MET A 195 18.83 51.02 -10.36
N ALA A 196 19.33 51.29 -11.58
CA ALA A 196 20.72 51.20 -12.06
C ALA A 196 21.59 49.98 -11.62
N THR A 197 22.36 49.28 -12.46
CA THR A 197 22.85 49.42 -13.84
C THR A 197 23.70 48.16 -14.13
N ASN A 198 23.78 47.76 -15.41
CA ASN A 198 24.90 47.05 -16.05
C ASN A 198 25.37 45.68 -15.52
N LEU A 199 25.07 44.60 -16.26
CA LEU A 199 26.04 43.99 -17.19
C LEU A 199 25.37 42.90 -18.04
N GLN A 200 25.06 43.23 -19.30
CA GLN A 200 24.96 42.24 -20.37
C GLN A 200 26.38 41.78 -20.70
N SER A 201 26.63 40.46 -20.70
CA SER A 201 27.31 39.74 -21.79
C SER A 201 27.84 38.39 -21.30
N LYS A 202 27.36 37.33 -21.95
CA LYS A 202 28.01 36.04 -22.28
C LYS A 202 27.01 34.89 -22.16
N TRP A 203 26.13 34.85 -23.16
CA TRP A 203 25.60 33.58 -23.66
C TRP A 203 26.69 32.87 -24.46
N ALA A 204 26.68 31.54 -24.39
CA ALA A 204 27.24 30.58 -25.35
C ALA A 204 28.77 30.44 -25.43
N VAL A 205 29.34 29.52 -24.63
CA VAL A 205 30.26 28.46 -25.09
C VAL A 205 30.10 27.28 -24.10
N TRP A 206 30.18 26.05 -24.60
CA TRP A 206 30.12 24.74 -23.90
C TRP A 206 28.77 24.02 -23.94
N LEU A 207 28.39 23.67 -25.18
CA LEU A 207 27.83 22.36 -25.46
C LEU A 207 29.01 21.39 -25.70
N SER A 208 28.90 20.17 -25.18
CA SER A 208 29.71 18.97 -25.48
C SER A 208 31.10 18.89 -24.86
N LEU A 209 31.23 18.09 -23.79
CA LEU A 209 32.26 17.04 -23.61
C LEU A 209 32.04 16.30 -22.28
N LEU A 210 32.29 14.98 -22.32
CA LEU A 210 32.40 13.98 -21.23
C LEU A 210 31.19 13.10 -20.91
N VAL A 211 31.03 12.12 -21.80
CA VAL A 211 30.82 10.70 -21.51
C VAL A 211 31.91 10.15 -20.57
N ASN A 212 31.54 9.22 -19.68
CA ASN A 212 32.34 8.30 -18.86
C ASN A 212 33.20 8.85 -17.72
N SER A 213 32.83 8.53 -16.48
CA SER A 213 33.61 7.67 -15.55
C SER A 213 33.03 7.66 -14.13
N ASP A 214 33.02 6.48 -13.51
CA ASP A 214 32.80 6.25 -12.09
C ASP A 214 33.84 6.98 -11.22
N CYS A 215 33.41 7.70 -10.17
CA CYS A 215 33.99 7.63 -8.81
C CYS A 215 33.48 8.73 -7.86
N TRP A 216 32.92 8.27 -6.74
CA TRP A 216 33.13 8.66 -5.34
C TRP A 216 33.00 10.12 -4.83
N SER A 217 32.16 10.22 -3.80
CA SER A 217 32.28 10.97 -2.53
C SER A 217 32.02 12.48 -2.47
N ALA A 218 30.98 12.81 -1.69
CA ALA A 218 30.85 13.84 -0.64
C ALA A 218 31.55 15.20 -0.81
N LEU A 219 30.78 16.30 -0.73
CA LEU A 219 30.97 17.36 0.28
C LEU A 219 29.91 18.48 0.22
N ALA A 220 29.57 18.94 1.43
CA ALA A 220 29.31 20.33 1.84
C ALA A 220 28.00 21.05 1.46
N VAL A 221 27.06 21.01 2.41
CA VAL A 221 26.57 22.17 3.21
C VAL A 221 26.78 23.56 2.62
N THR A 222 25.69 24.32 2.43
CA THR A 222 25.65 25.75 2.80
C THR A 222 24.26 26.12 3.31
N PHE A 223 24.20 26.37 4.61
CA PHE A 223 23.11 27.05 5.33
C PHE A 223 23.27 28.56 5.09
N MET A 224 22.18 29.28 4.80
CA MET A 224 22.10 30.72 5.09
C MET A 224 20.99 30.93 6.11
N ALA A 225 21.42 31.05 7.37
CA ALA A 225 20.64 31.65 8.45
C ALA A 225 20.79 33.18 8.34
N LEU A 226 19.66 33.89 8.40
CA LEU A 226 19.62 35.33 8.60
C LEU A 226 19.61 35.60 10.11
N GLU A 227 20.74 36.11 10.61
CA GLU A 227 20.87 36.66 11.96
C GLU A 227 20.11 37.99 12.09
N ALA A 228 19.41 38.13 13.21
CA ALA A 228 19.21 39.42 13.86
C ALA A 228 19.35 39.19 15.39
N GLY A 229 20.54 39.49 15.92
CA GLY A 229 20.71 39.77 17.36
C GLY A 229 20.46 41.26 17.67
N PRO A 230 20.83 41.76 18.87
CA PRO A 230 21.21 41.05 20.09
C PRO A 230 20.48 41.59 21.35
N ARG A 231 20.50 40.82 22.45
CA ARG A 231 20.73 41.36 23.82
C ARG A 231 21.03 40.23 24.81
N LEU A 232 22.31 40.14 25.16
CA LEU A 232 22.86 39.42 26.29
C LEU A 232 22.50 40.14 27.60
N VAL A 233 22.07 39.40 28.63
CA VAL A 233 22.57 39.56 30.00
C VAL A 233 22.63 38.18 30.66
N ASN A 234 23.84 37.75 30.99
CA ASN A 234 24.16 36.62 31.87
C ASN A 234 24.22 37.15 33.32
N ILE A 235 23.57 36.49 34.28
CA ILE A 235 23.98 36.55 35.70
C ILE A 235 23.93 35.13 36.28
N ALA A 236 25.06 34.75 36.89
CA ALA A 236 25.33 33.48 37.53
C ALA A 236 24.99 33.48 39.04
N ARG A 237 24.63 32.30 39.54
CA ARG A 237 24.85 31.69 40.88
C ARG A 237 24.52 32.48 42.17
N SER A 238 23.71 31.86 43.02
CA SER A 238 23.97 31.78 44.48
C SER A 238 23.30 30.56 45.12
N ARG A 239 24.06 29.80 45.91
CA ARG A 239 23.62 28.73 46.80
C ARG A 239 23.12 29.34 48.12
N LYS A 240 21.98 28.86 48.65
CA LYS A 240 21.77 28.69 50.11
C LYS A 240 20.60 27.74 50.37
N THR A 241 20.89 26.77 51.21
CA THR A 241 20.08 25.69 51.77
C THR A 241 19.08 26.18 52.83
N CYS A 242 17.87 25.60 52.86
CA CYS A 242 17.14 25.20 54.07
C CYS A 242 16.10 24.11 53.72
N ARG A 243 15.98 23.09 54.59
CA ARG A 243 15.18 21.85 54.43
C ARG A 243 13.76 21.99 55.06
N PRO A 244 12.97 20.89 55.30
CA PRO A 244 11.70 20.64 54.64
C PRO A 244 10.48 20.74 55.59
N PHE A 245 9.28 20.92 55.06
CA PHE A 245 8.06 20.56 55.78
C PHE A 245 7.00 20.13 54.76
N GLY A 246 6.63 18.86 54.80
CA GLY A 246 5.56 18.30 53.97
C GLY A 246 4.27 18.22 54.76
N VAL A 247 3.19 18.68 54.14
CA VAL A 247 1.79 18.16 54.16
C VAL A 247 1.17 18.88 52.94
N GLY A 248 0.65 18.27 51.88
CA GLY A 248 -0.14 17.07 51.77
C GLY A 248 -1.47 17.47 51.13
N SER A 249 -1.55 17.44 49.79
CA SER A 249 -2.77 17.21 48.99
C SER A 249 -2.38 17.25 47.51
N ASN A 250 -2.26 16.05 46.97
CA ASN A 250 -1.95 15.76 45.58
C ASN A 250 -3.18 16.12 44.74
N MET A 251 -3.14 17.22 43.99
CA MET A 251 -4.16 17.57 42.98
C MET A 251 -3.56 17.53 41.57
N SER A 252 -2.75 16.49 41.34
CA SER A 252 -2.19 16.13 40.05
C SER A 252 -2.33 14.63 39.83
N GLN A 253 -3.54 14.10 40.01
CA GLN A 253 -3.92 12.79 39.51
C GLN A 253 -5.38 12.89 39.07
N LEU A 254 -5.58 12.82 37.75
CA LEU A 254 -6.79 12.40 37.00
C LEU A 254 -6.88 13.18 35.68
N LEU A 255 -5.84 13.11 34.86
CA LEU A 255 -6.03 13.17 33.41
C LEU A 255 -5.18 12.03 32.82
N PRO A 256 -5.79 11.03 32.18
CA PRO A 256 -5.02 10.01 31.48
C PRO A 256 -4.16 10.68 30.40
N PRO A 257 -2.96 10.13 30.08
CA PRO A 257 -2.19 10.64 28.96
C PRO A 257 -3.07 10.56 27.72
N GLU A 258 -3.24 11.71 27.07
CA GLU A 258 -3.95 11.85 25.81
C GLU A 258 -3.36 10.83 24.83
N GLN A 259 -4.11 9.77 24.54
CA GLN A 259 -3.74 8.79 23.54
C GLN A 259 -3.77 9.55 22.21
N VAL A 260 -2.60 9.90 21.69
CA VAL A 260 -2.50 10.34 20.30
C VAL A 260 -3.02 9.18 19.47
N GLU A 261 -4.24 9.30 18.95
CA GLU A 261 -4.82 8.34 18.01
C GLU A 261 -3.97 8.39 16.74
N THR A 262 -2.91 7.58 16.70
CA THR A 262 -2.07 7.42 15.51
C THR A 262 -2.84 6.53 14.55
N VAL A 263 -3.46 7.16 13.55
CA VAL A 263 -4.06 6.48 12.40
C VAL A 263 -2.94 5.87 11.54
N SER A 264 -3.15 4.65 11.06
CA SER A 264 -2.21 3.96 10.18
C SER A 264 -1.92 4.78 8.92
N GLN A 265 -0.67 4.79 8.47
CA GLN A 265 -0.36 5.24 7.12
C GLN A 265 -0.88 4.22 6.09
N PHE A 266 -1.15 4.68 4.88
CA PHE A 266 -1.62 3.84 3.78
C PHE A 266 -0.78 4.11 2.54
N PHE A 267 0.03 3.14 2.12
CA PHE A 267 0.92 3.27 0.96
C PHE A 267 0.41 2.40 -0.17
N GLN A 268 0.18 3.01 -1.34
CA GLN A 268 -0.05 2.27 -2.56
C GLN A 268 1.28 2.01 -3.26
N ILE A 269 1.67 0.73 -3.34
CA ILE A 269 2.96 0.29 -3.91
C ILE A 269 2.69 -0.63 -5.10
N HIS A 270 3.38 -0.40 -6.21
CA HIS A 270 3.17 -1.22 -7.41
C HIS A 270 3.64 -2.67 -7.16
N PRO A 271 2.81 -3.70 -7.42
CA PRO A 271 3.12 -5.09 -7.07
C PRO A 271 4.32 -5.67 -7.82
N GLU A 272 4.57 -5.25 -9.06
CA GLU A 272 5.67 -5.75 -9.89
C GLU A 272 6.93 -4.87 -9.85
N ASN A 273 6.78 -3.58 -9.54
CA ASN A 273 7.87 -2.60 -9.59
C ASN A 273 7.78 -1.64 -8.40
N PRO A 274 8.07 -2.14 -7.18
CA PRO A 274 7.86 -1.37 -5.95
C PRO A 274 8.70 -0.09 -5.94
N GLN A 275 8.06 1.04 -5.62
CA GLN A 275 8.74 2.34 -5.60
C GLN A 275 9.75 2.40 -4.44
N PRO A 276 11.06 2.59 -4.69
CA PRO A 276 12.08 2.53 -3.63
C PRO A 276 11.85 3.52 -2.49
N ARG A 277 11.30 4.70 -2.79
CA ARG A 277 10.98 5.72 -1.79
C ARG A 277 9.95 5.22 -0.76
N LEU A 278 8.89 4.54 -1.21
CA LEU A 278 7.83 4.04 -0.34
C LEU A 278 8.31 2.82 0.45
N ILE A 279 9.12 1.96 -0.16
CA ILE A 279 9.76 0.83 0.52
C ILE A 279 10.66 1.32 1.66
N LYS A 280 11.49 2.33 1.40
CA LYS A 280 12.33 2.95 2.44
C LYS A 280 11.51 3.52 3.59
N GLN A 281 10.44 4.25 3.29
CA GLN A 281 9.53 4.79 4.33
C GLN A 281 8.86 3.68 5.13
N ALA A 282 8.44 2.59 4.48
CA ALA A 282 7.85 1.44 5.16
C ALA A 282 8.87 0.77 6.10
N VAL A 283 10.12 0.61 5.66
CA VAL A 283 11.19 0.06 6.50
C VAL A 283 11.55 0.99 7.66
N GLU A 284 11.52 2.31 7.48
CA GLU A 284 11.70 3.28 8.58
C GLU A 284 10.62 3.11 9.67
N ILE A 285 9.37 2.87 9.28
CA ILE A 285 8.27 2.55 10.21
C ILE A 285 8.54 1.23 10.95
N ILE A 286 8.96 0.18 10.22
CA ILE A 286 9.31 -1.13 10.81
C ILE A 286 10.46 -1.00 11.82
N ARG A 287 11.54 -0.29 11.46
CA ARG A 287 12.71 -0.03 12.33
C ARG A 287 12.37 0.81 13.56
N SER A 288 11.27 1.57 13.51
CA SER A 288 10.77 2.37 14.63
C SER A 288 9.84 1.57 15.56
N GLY A 289 9.72 0.24 15.36
CA GLY A 289 8.84 -0.64 16.14
C GLY A 289 7.40 -0.71 15.63
N GLY A 290 7.18 -0.30 14.38
CA GLY A 290 5.87 -0.34 13.74
C GLY A 290 5.43 -1.75 13.33
N VAL A 291 4.11 -1.96 13.37
CA VAL A 291 3.41 -3.14 12.83
C VAL A 291 2.84 -2.78 11.46
N VAL A 292 3.19 -3.57 10.44
CA VAL A 292 2.88 -3.28 9.04
C VAL A 292 2.09 -4.41 8.41
N ILE A 293 1.06 -4.07 7.63
CA ILE A 293 0.35 -4.99 6.75
C ILE A 293 0.95 -4.90 5.35
N TYR A 294 1.32 -6.04 4.76
CA TYR A 294 1.98 -6.08 3.45
C TYR A 294 1.58 -7.33 2.65
N PRO A 295 1.63 -7.26 1.31
CA PRO A 295 1.29 -8.39 0.43
C PRO A 295 2.40 -9.45 0.40
N THR A 296 2.01 -10.71 0.24
CA THR A 296 2.92 -11.82 -0.08
C THR A 296 2.46 -12.55 -1.35
N ASP A 297 3.17 -13.59 -1.77
CA ASP A 297 2.80 -14.47 -2.89
C ASP A 297 1.66 -15.44 -2.55
N SER A 298 1.20 -15.46 -1.29
CA SER A 298 -0.05 -16.12 -0.89
C SER A 298 -1.06 -15.07 -0.44
N SER A 299 -1.31 -14.95 0.85
CA SER A 299 -2.18 -13.93 1.43
C SER A 299 -1.43 -12.73 1.99
N TYR A 300 -2.16 -11.66 2.31
CA TYR A 300 -1.62 -10.58 3.12
C TYR A 300 -1.15 -11.07 4.48
N ALA A 301 -0.14 -10.40 5.00
CA ALA A 301 0.45 -10.73 6.28
C ALA A 301 0.68 -9.47 7.13
N VAL A 302 0.76 -9.69 8.44
CA VAL A 302 1.17 -8.68 9.41
C VAL A 302 2.62 -8.96 9.76
N ALA A 303 3.46 -7.93 9.65
CA ALA A 303 4.87 -8.03 9.98
C ALA A 303 5.34 -6.94 10.94
N CYS A 304 6.43 -7.25 11.64
CA CYS A 304 7.23 -6.26 12.34
C CYS A 304 8.70 -6.73 12.40
N GLN A 305 9.54 -5.91 13.02
CA GLN A 305 10.93 -6.28 13.26
C GLN A 305 11.03 -7.48 14.22
N MET A 306 11.94 -8.42 13.92
CA MET A 306 12.10 -9.67 14.69
C MET A 306 12.54 -9.45 16.14
N GLY A 307 13.28 -8.37 16.42
CA GLY A 307 13.79 -8.05 17.76
C GLY A 307 12.86 -7.20 18.64
N ASP A 308 11.76 -6.67 18.09
CA ASP A 308 10.90 -5.72 18.80
C ASP A 308 9.81 -6.45 19.61
N LYS A 309 10.01 -6.51 20.93
CA LYS A 309 9.05 -7.12 21.86
C LYS A 309 7.68 -6.45 21.83
N GLY A 310 7.62 -5.12 21.76
CA GLY A 310 6.37 -4.37 21.79
C GLY A 310 5.55 -4.60 20.53
N ALA A 311 6.20 -4.59 19.37
CA ALA A 311 5.56 -4.89 18.09
C ALA A 311 5.06 -6.35 18.03
N ILE A 312 5.85 -7.32 18.51
CA ILE A 312 5.44 -8.73 18.61
C ILE A 312 4.19 -8.90 19.50
N GLU A 313 4.14 -8.22 20.65
CA GLU A 313 2.98 -8.25 21.54
C GLU A 313 1.73 -7.61 20.91
N ARG A 314 1.90 -6.56 20.09
CA ARG A 314 0.81 -5.98 19.29
C ARG A 314 0.30 -6.96 18.24
N VAL A 315 1.19 -7.64 17.50
CA VAL A 315 0.80 -8.67 16.52
C VAL A 315 0.06 -9.82 17.20
N ARG A 316 0.53 -10.31 18.35
CA ARG A 316 -0.18 -11.35 19.13
C ARG A 316 -1.59 -10.93 19.52
N ARG A 317 -1.76 -9.70 19.99
CA ARG A 317 -3.08 -9.15 20.38
C ARG A 317 -4.01 -9.00 19.18
N LEU A 318 -3.54 -8.41 18.09
CA LEU A 318 -4.32 -8.21 16.86
C LEU A 318 -4.85 -9.54 16.31
N ARG A 319 -4.01 -10.57 16.34
CA ARG A 319 -4.29 -11.89 15.76
C ARG A 319 -4.86 -12.90 16.76
N GLN A 320 -4.99 -12.55 18.04
CA GLN A 320 -5.38 -13.43 19.16
C GLN A 320 -4.64 -14.78 19.15
N LEU A 321 -3.32 -14.73 18.96
CA LEU A 321 -2.50 -15.95 18.84
C LEU A 321 -2.20 -16.55 20.22
N ASP A 322 -2.34 -17.87 20.31
CA ASP A 322 -1.91 -18.61 21.49
C ASP A 322 -0.39 -18.87 21.49
N ASP A 323 0.10 -19.42 22.59
CA ASP A 323 1.52 -19.72 22.80
C ASP A 323 2.02 -20.88 21.92
N LYS A 324 1.12 -21.61 21.27
CA LYS A 324 1.41 -22.77 20.41
C LYS A 324 1.58 -22.36 18.94
N HIS A 325 1.05 -21.21 18.54
CA HIS A 325 1.18 -20.72 17.18
C HIS A 325 2.65 -20.36 16.86
N ASN A 326 3.18 -20.90 15.75
CA ASN A 326 4.51 -20.55 15.26
C ASN A 326 4.48 -19.20 14.53
N PHE A 327 5.37 -18.28 14.86
CA PHE A 327 5.66 -17.15 13.98
C PHE A 327 6.45 -17.63 12.77
N ALA A 328 6.38 -16.87 11.67
CA ALA A 328 7.23 -17.09 10.51
C ALA A 328 8.28 -15.99 10.40
N LEU A 329 9.52 -16.35 10.10
CA LEU A 329 10.54 -15.44 9.61
C LEU A 329 10.54 -15.48 8.09
N ILE A 330 10.31 -14.32 7.49
CA ILE A 330 10.31 -14.14 6.05
C ILE A 330 11.72 -13.74 5.65
N CYS A 331 12.37 -14.59 4.85
CA CYS A 331 13.76 -14.45 4.44
C CYS A 331 13.85 -14.12 2.95
N SER A 332 14.89 -13.40 2.52
CA SER A 332 15.14 -13.02 1.12
C SER A 332 15.43 -14.24 0.25
N ASP A 333 16.12 -15.24 0.81
CA ASP A 333 16.61 -16.41 0.11
C ASP A 333 16.93 -17.57 1.08
N LEU A 334 17.33 -18.70 0.50
CA LEU A 334 17.70 -19.90 1.25
C LEU A 334 18.96 -19.72 2.11
N SER A 335 19.89 -18.84 1.70
CA SER A 335 21.12 -18.57 2.45
C SER A 335 20.80 -17.83 3.74
N GLN A 336 19.94 -16.80 3.70
CA GLN A 336 19.47 -16.10 4.90
C GLN A 336 18.66 -17.05 5.79
N LEU A 337 17.78 -17.87 5.22
CA LEU A 337 17.01 -18.88 5.97
C LEU A 337 17.92 -19.83 6.77
N GLY A 338 19.02 -20.29 6.18
CA GLY A 338 19.98 -21.19 6.82
C GLY A 338 20.71 -20.61 8.04
N LEU A 339 20.68 -19.28 8.24
CA LEU A 339 21.21 -18.66 9.46
C LEU A 339 20.29 -18.89 10.68
N PHE A 340 18.98 -19.06 10.43
CA PHE A 340 17.95 -19.13 11.47
C PHE A 340 17.46 -20.54 11.77
N ALA A 341 17.73 -21.52 10.90
CA ALA A 341 17.39 -22.93 11.10
C ALA A 341 18.59 -23.87 11.04
N LYS A 342 18.49 -24.96 11.80
CA LYS A 342 19.34 -26.14 11.65
C LYS A 342 18.80 -26.97 10.50
N ILE A 343 19.62 -27.16 9.47
CA ILE A 343 19.22 -27.83 8.22
C ILE A 343 20.21 -28.97 7.96
N ASP A 344 19.70 -30.19 7.88
CA ASP A 344 20.48 -31.34 7.40
C ASP A 344 20.48 -31.42 5.86
N THR A 345 21.25 -32.35 5.31
CA THR A 345 21.40 -32.52 3.86
C THR A 345 20.09 -32.87 3.16
N GLY A 346 19.21 -33.66 3.79
CA GLY A 346 17.93 -34.08 3.20
C GLY A 346 16.97 -32.89 3.11
N THR A 347 16.81 -32.20 4.24
CA THR A 347 16.03 -30.97 4.38
C THR A 347 16.51 -29.88 3.42
N PHE A 348 17.82 -29.69 3.28
CA PHE A 348 18.36 -28.70 2.35
C PHE A 348 17.95 -28.97 0.89
N ARG A 349 18.00 -30.23 0.44
CA ARG A 349 17.58 -30.61 -0.92
C ARG A 349 16.10 -30.34 -1.14
N LEU A 350 15.28 -30.69 -0.15
CA LEU A 350 13.84 -30.46 -0.17
C LEU A 350 13.51 -28.96 -0.24
N LEU A 351 14.14 -28.15 0.63
CA LEU A 351 13.98 -26.69 0.64
C LEU A 351 14.39 -26.07 -0.70
N LYS A 352 15.57 -26.44 -1.23
CA LYS A 352 16.09 -25.91 -2.50
C LYS A 352 15.15 -26.16 -3.68
N ALA A 353 14.38 -27.25 -3.66
CA ALA A 353 13.41 -27.55 -4.73
C ALA A 353 12.11 -26.72 -4.64
N HIS A 354 11.81 -26.11 -3.48
CA HIS A 354 10.51 -25.47 -3.20
C HIS A 354 10.64 -24.02 -2.69
N VAL A 355 11.84 -23.44 -2.75
CA VAL A 355 12.16 -22.08 -2.35
C VAL A 355 12.77 -21.32 -3.54
N PRO A 356 12.26 -20.11 -3.89
CA PRO A 356 11.11 -19.40 -3.29
C PRO A 356 9.77 -20.08 -3.61
N GLY A 357 8.75 -19.82 -2.79
CA GLY A 357 7.41 -20.36 -3.04
C GLY A 357 6.42 -20.16 -1.89
N PRO A 358 5.15 -20.56 -2.12
CA PRO A 358 4.04 -20.38 -1.18
C PRO A 358 4.06 -21.42 -0.03
N TYR A 359 5.23 -21.66 0.54
CA TYR A 359 5.46 -22.62 1.61
C TYR A 359 5.93 -21.94 2.89
N THR A 360 5.64 -22.56 4.03
CA THR A 360 6.20 -22.18 5.32
C THR A 360 6.71 -23.44 6.00
N PHE A 361 8.00 -23.49 6.26
CA PHE A 361 8.68 -24.64 6.81
C PHE A 361 8.92 -24.45 8.30
N ILE A 362 8.38 -25.34 9.14
CA ILE A 362 8.65 -25.35 10.57
C ILE A 362 9.92 -26.16 10.79
N LEU A 363 10.97 -25.50 11.28
CA LEU A 363 12.31 -26.05 11.44
C LEU A 363 12.84 -25.83 12.86
N ASN A 364 13.84 -26.62 13.24
CA ASN A 364 14.58 -26.41 14.49
C ASN A 364 15.40 -25.12 14.41
N ALA A 365 15.16 -24.18 15.32
CA ALA A 365 15.81 -22.88 15.28
C ALA A 365 17.28 -22.91 15.74
N THR A 366 18.09 -22.00 15.20
CA THR A 366 19.42 -21.69 15.72
C THR A 366 19.34 -20.76 16.95
N ARG A 367 20.49 -20.26 17.42
CA ARG A 367 20.54 -19.30 18.54
C ARG A 367 20.26 -17.86 18.10
N GLU A 368 20.30 -17.59 16.79
CA GLU A 368 20.03 -16.27 16.21
C GLU A 368 18.57 -15.87 16.33
N VAL A 369 17.66 -16.84 16.47
CA VAL A 369 16.23 -16.57 16.62
C VAL A 369 15.92 -16.14 18.07
N PRO A 370 15.32 -14.96 18.29
CA PRO A 370 14.92 -14.50 19.62
C PRO A 370 14.00 -15.50 20.31
N ARG A 371 14.23 -15.75 21.61
CA ARG A 371 13.44 -16.71 22.41
C ARG A 371 11.94 -16.42 22.39
N LEU A 372 11.55 -15.16 22.24
CA LEU A 372 10.14 -14.73 22.20
C LEU A 372 9.38 -15.24 20.96
N LEU A 373 10.08 -15.61 19.89
CA LEU A 373 9.49 -16.11 18.65
C LEU A 373 9.46 -17.64 18.56
N LEU A 374 10.24 -18.31 19.41
CA LEU A 374 10.34 -19.76 19.42
C LEU A 374 9.10 -20.40 20.01
N HIS A 375 8.68 -21.53 19.42
CA HIS A 375 7.68 -22.37 20.06
C HIS A 375 8.19 -22.86 21.44
N PRO A 376 7.45 -22.65 22.56
CA PRO A 376 7.97 -22.82 23.92
C PRO A 376 8.51 -24.22 24.22
N LYS A 377 7.87 -25.27 23.68
CA LYS A 377 8.24 -26.68 23.95
C LYS A 377 9.24 -27.24 22.94
N ARG A 378 9.07 -26.91 21.65
CA ARG A 378 9.79 -27.57 20.55
C ARG A 378 11.02 -26.78 20.09
N ARG A 379 11.13 -25.50 20.48
CA ARG A 379 12.18 -24.57 20.01
C ARG A 379 12.24 -24.47 18.48
N THR A 380 11.08 -24.57 17.84
CA THR A 380 10.89 -24.46 16.39
C THR A 380 10.51 -23.04 15.98
N ILE A 381 10.71 -22.72 14.70
CA ILE A 381 10.31 -21.47 14.07
C ILE A 381 9.80 -21.76 12.65
N GLY A 382 8.79 -21.01 12.19
CA GLY A 382 8.38 -21.04 10.79
C GLY A 382 9.34 -20.21 9.95
N LEU A 383 9.71 -20.70 8.77
CA LEU A 383 10.58 -20.00 7.83
C LEU A 383 9.94 -20.01 6.44
N ARG A 384 10.01 -18.87 5.76
CA ARG A 384 9.44 -18.69 4.42
C ARG A 384 10.33 -17.80 3.57
N VAL A 385 10.44 -18.13 2.29
CA VAL A 385 11.06 -17.27 1.28
C VAL A 385 10.00 -16.94 0.24
N PRO A 386 9.49 -15.70 0.22
CA PRO A 386 8.41 -15.30 -0.67
C PRO A 386 8.94 -15.03 -2.10
N SER A 387 8.04 -14.99 -3.06
CA SER A 387 8.33 -14.54 -4.44
C SER A 387 7.72 -13.17 -4.76
N ASN A 388 7.00 -12.56 -3.82
CA ASN A 388 6.35 -11.27 -4.01
C ASN A 388 7.38 -10.11 -4.07
N PRO A 389 7.38 -9.26 -5.12
CA PRO A 389 8.37 -8.20 -5.27
C PRO A 389 8.35 -7.14 -4.16
N ILE A 390 7.18 -6.79 -3.62
CA ILE A 390 7.07 -5.85 -2.49
C ILE A 390 7.71 -6.46 -1.24
N ALA A 391 7.39 -7.71 -0.92
CA ALA A 391 8.00 -8.42 0.21
C ALA A 391 9.53 -8.50 0.07
N LEU A 392 10.03 -8.85 -1.11
CA LEU A 392 11.47 -8.92 -1.39
C LEU A 392 12.14 -7.54 -1.28
N ALA A 393 11.49 -6.48 -1.77
CA ALA A 393 12.01 -5.12 -1.65
C ALA A 393 12.08 -4.66 -0.18
N LEU A 394 11.08 -4.98 0.64
CA LEU A 394 11.10 -4.72 2.09
C LEU A 394 12.27 -5.45 2.77
N LEU A 395 12.50 -6.72 2.45
CA LEU A 395 13.59 -7.51 3.02
C LEU A 395 14.97 -6.97 2.61
N ALA A 396 15.13 -6.61 1.35
CA ALA A 396 16.37 -6.04 0.82
C ALA A 396 16.70 -4.70 1.49
N GLU A 397 15.71 -3.83 1.68
CA GLU A 397 15.90 -2.53 2.34
C GLU A 397 16.07 -2.67 3.86
N LEU A 398 15.38 -3.62 4.50
CA LEU A 398 15.50 -3.89 5.93
C LEU A 398 16.87 -4.48 6.29
N GLY A 399 17.37 -5.42 5.49
CA GLY A 399 18.65 -6.09 5.68
C GLY A 399 18.62 -7.31 6.62
N GLU A 400 17.44 -7.69 7.12
CA GLU A 400 17.20 -8.81 8.02
C GLU A 400 15.80 -9.41 7.78
N PRO A 401 15.48 -10.62 8.31
CA PRO A 401 14.16 -11.20 8.15
C PRO A 401 13.05 -10.39 8.83
N LEU A 402 11.86 -10.41 8.22
CA LEU A 402 10.64 -9.92 8.85
C LEU A 402 10.00 -11.01 9.70
N MET A 403 9.64 -10.68 10.94
CA MET A 403 8.71 -11.53 11.69
C MET A 403 7.31 -11.31 11.14
N SER A 404 6.61 -12.38 10.78
CA SER A 404 5.35 -12.30 10.06
C SER A 404 4.35 -13.39 10.45
N VAL A 405 3.06 -13.09 10.26
CA VAL A 405 1.92 -14.01 10.38
C VAL A 405 0.87 -13.67 9.33
N SER A 406 0.19 -14.68 8.79
CA SER A 406 -0.93 -14.47 7.85
C SER A 406 -2.05 -13.66 8.52
N LEU A 407 -2.64 -12.72 7.78
CA LEU A 407 -3.70 -11.83 8.26
C LEU A 407 -5.09 -12.50 8.16
N ILE A 408 -5.39 -13.45 9.06
CA ILE A 408 -6.64 -14.25 9.10
C ILE A 408 -7.46 -13.91 10.37
N MET A 409 -8.33 -12.90 10.37
CA MET A 409 -8.88 -12.33 11.61
C MET A 409 -9.46 -13.37 12.60
N PRO A 410 -9.45 -13.10 13.93
CA PRO A 410 -9.93 -14.07 14.91
C PRO A 410 -11.37 -14.53 14.62
N GLY A 411 -11.55 -15.84 14.44
CA GLY A 411 -12.84 -16.45 14.06
C GLY A 411 -12.96 -16.77 12.57
N ASP A 412 -12.08 -16.22 11.73
CA ASP A 412 -12.08 -16.47 10.28
C ASP A 412 -11.17 -17.64 9.89
N THR A 413 -11.47 -18.25 8.74
CA THR A 413 -10.66 -19.30 8.12
C THR A 413 -9.82 -18.81 6.95
N GLU A 414 -10.22 -17.70 6.33
CA GLU A 414 -9.57 -17.11 5.16
C GLU A 414 -8.85 -15.82 5.54
N ALA A 415 -7.78 -15.49 4.82
CA ALA A 415 -7.07 -14.24 5.02
C ALA A 415 -7.80 -13.06 4.37
N LEU A 416 -7.66 -11.87 4.97
CA LEU A 416 -8.05 -10.63 4.31
C LEU A 416 -7.26 -10.46 3.01
N SER A 417 -7.94 -10.05 1.95
CA SER A 417 -7.37 -9.91 0.61
C SER A 417 -7.45 -8.49 0.06
N ASP A 418 -8.33 -7.65 0.61
CA ASP A 418 -8.56 -6.26 0.16
C ASP A 418 -7.90 -5.25 1.11
N PRO A 419 -6.92 -4.45 0.66
CA PRO A 419 -6.28 -3.40 1.47
C PRO A 419 -7.25 -2.33 1.99
N TYR A 420 -8.33 -2.03 1.28
CA TYR A 420 -9.32 -1.05 1.72
C TYR A 420 -10.18 -1.59 2.87
N GLU A 421 -10.51 -2.88 2.84
CA GLU A 421 -11.14 -3.58 3.96
C GLU A 421 -10.20 -3.63 5.16
N MET A 422 -8.91 -3.95 4.94
CA MET A 422 -7.90 -3.92 6.01
C MET A 422 -7.79 -2.55 6.66
N ARG A 423 -7.85 -1.47 5.88
CA ARG A 423 -7.85 -0.10 6.42
C ARG A 423 -9.06 0.14 7.30
N GLN A 424 -10.27 -0.16 6.82
CA GLN A 424 -11.50 0.04 7.60
C GLN A 424 -11.48 -0.73 8.93
N LEU A 425 -10.88 -1.92 8.97
CA LEU A 425 -10.86 -2.77 10.15
C LEU A 425 -9.69 -2.48 11.10
N LEU A 426 -8.53 -2.09 10.57
CA LEU A 426 -7.24 -2.17 11.28
C LEU A 426 -6.48 -0.85 11.35
N GLU A 427 -6.97 0.26 10.80
CA GLU A 427 -6.22 1.52 10.75
C GLU A 427 -5.83 2.09 12.13
N HIS A 428 -6.51 1.68 13.21
CA HIS A 428 -6.17 2.08 14.58
C HIS A 428 -5.30 1.06 15.33
N GLN A 429 -4.97 -0.07 14.69
CA GLN A 429 -4.24 -1.18 15.33
C GLN A 429 -2.83 -1.39 14.75
N VAL A 430 -2.60 -0.94 13.51
CA VAL A 430 -1.33 -1.04 12.79
C VAL A 430 -0.80 0.34 12.41
N ASP A 431 0.49 0.44 12.10
CA ASP A 431 1.15 1.71 11.79
C ASP A 431 1.20 2.00 10.28
N LEU A 432 1.15 0.94 9.46
CA LEU A 432 1.16 1.04 8.01
C LEU A 432 0.37 -0.10 7.36
N ILE A 433 -0.38 0.23 6.31
CA ILE A 433 -0.98 -0.70 5.38
C ILE A 433 -0.39 -0.44 3.99
N ILE A 434 0.19 -1.48 3.39
CA ILE A 434 0.73 -1.43 2.03
C ILE A 434 -0.31 -2.03 1.08
N ASP A 435 -0.96 -1.21 0.27
CA ASP A 435 -1.77 -1.65 -0.86
C ASP A 435 -0.85 -2.04 -2.02
N GLY A 436 -0.67 -3.35 -2.20
CA GLY A 436 -0.05 -3.94 -3.38
C GLY A 436 -1.06 -4.59 -4.33
N GLY A 437 -2.33 -4.17 -4.29
CA GLY A 437 -3.45 -4.81 -4.98
C GLY A 437 -4.08 -5.96 -4.17
N PHE A 438 -5.04 -6.65 -4.77
CA PHE A 438 -5.75 -7.75 -4.13
C PHE A 438 -4.83 -8.96 -3.89
N GLY A 439 -4.82 -9.47 -2.66
CA GLY A 439 -4.10 -10.68 -2.29
C GLY A 439 -4.95 -11.94 -2.48
N SER A 440 -4.34 -13.12 -2.28
CA SER A 440 -5.10 -14.35 -2.15
C SER A 440 -5.77 -14.43 -0.78
N THR A 441 -6.92 -15.10 -0.70
CA THR A 441 -7.54 -15.49 0.57
C THR A 441 -6.88 -16.74 1.17
N GLU A 442 -6.21 -17.52 0.32
CA GLU A 442 -5.49 -18.72 0.72
C GLU A 442 -4.07 -18.39 1.22
N SER A 443 -3.71 -18.98 2.36
CA SER A 443 -2.39 -18.86 2.96
C SER A 443 -1.38 -19.88 2.40
N SER A 444 -0.12 -19.78 2.80
CA SER A 444 0.91 -20.76 2.43
C SER A 444 0.63 -22.17 2.95
N THR A 445 1.11 -23.18 2.23
CA THR A 445 1.16 -24.56 2.73
C THR A 445 2.22 -24.66 3.82
N VAL A 446 1.87 -25.22 4.98
CA VAL A 446 2.75 -25.31 6.15
C VAL A 446 3.23 -26.74 6.30
N ILE A 447 4.55 -26.92 6.25
CA ILE A 447 5.21 -28.22 6.36
C ILE A 447 6.09 -28.22 7.62
N ASN A 448 5.89 -29.18 8.50
CA ASN A 448 6.79 -29.44 9.62
C ASN A 448 7.93 -30.36 9.17
N LEU A 449 9.17 -29.90 9.36
CA LEU A 449 10.41 -30.60 9.04
C LEU A 449 11.32 -30.73 10.28
N ALA A 450 10.81 -30.42 11.48
CA ALA A 450 11.61 -30.40 12.70
C ALA A 450 11.98 -31.81 13.20
N ASP A 451 11.17 -32.83 12.88
CA ASP A 451 11.31 -34.20 13.38
C ASP A 451 11.91 -35.18 12.34
N GLY A 452 12.47 -34.66 11.24
CA GLY A 452 13.15 -35.44 10.19
C GLY A 452 12.24 -35.85 9.02
N GLU A 453 11.05 -36.37 9.31
CA GLU A 453 10.04 -36.71 8.28
C GLU A 453 9.11 -35.51 8.00
N PRO A 454 8.82 -35.18 6.72
CA PRO A 454 7.87 -34.13 6.39
C PRO A 454 6.45 -34.43 6.86
N GLU A 455 5.84 -33.46 7.54
CA GLU A 455 4.45 -33.52 8.00
C GLU A 455 3.69 -32.28 7.49
N VAL A 456 2.61 -32.48 6.73
CA VAL A 456 1.76 -31.37 6.25
C VAL A 456 0.84 -30.91 7.39
N ILE A 457 1.09 -29.71 7.91
CA ILE A 457 0.31 -29.10 8.99
C ILE A 457 -0.91 -28.35 8.46
N ARG A 458 -0.76 -27.72 7.28
CA ARG A 458 -1.82 -26.97 6.62
C ARG A 458 -1.62 -27.02 5.11
N VAL A 459 -2.69 -27.33 4.37
CA VAL A 459 -2.71 -27.20 2.91
C VAL A 459 -3.15 -25.78 2.55
N GLY A 460 -2.39 -25.13 1.67
CA GLY A 460 -2.63 -23.79 1.14
C GLY A 460 -2.24 -23.72 -0.33
N CYS A 461 -1.71 -22.58 -0.79
CA CYS A 461 -1.39 -22.39 -2.21
C CYS A 461 -0.24 -23.28 -2.74
N GLY A 462 0.56 -23.89 -1.86
CA GLY A 462 1.66 -24.78 -2.26
C GLY A 462 1.19 -26.22 -2.41
N ASP A 463 1.63 -26.91 -3.46
CA ASP A 463 1.34 -28.34 -3.66
C ASP A 463 1.91 -29.16 -2.48
N PRO A 464 1.07 -29.88 -1.72
CA PRO A 464 1.53 -30.67 -0.60
C PRO A 464 2.08 -32.05 -1.02
N ALA A 465 1.84 -32.50 -2.26
CA ALA A 465 2.19 -33.85 -2.71
C ALA A 465 3.67 -34.22 -2.51
N PRO A 466 4.66 -33.33 -2.71
CA PRO A 466 6.07 -33.63 -2.46
C PRO A 466 6.42 -33.91 -0.98
N PHE A 467 5.51 -33.62 -0.05
CA PHE A 467 5.70 -33.71 1.39
C PHE A 467 4.76 -34.71 2.07
N MET A 468 3.94 -35.41 1.30
CA MET A 468 3.09 -36.49 1.81
C MET A 468 3.89 -37.79 1.75
N ALA A 469 3.90 -38.57 2.83
CA ALA A 469 4.38 -39.95 2.76
C ALA A 469 3.53 -40.71 1.74
N GLU A 470 4.15 -41.42 0.80
CA GLU A 470 3.45 -42.32 -0.10
C GLU A 470 2.57 -43.27 0.73
N ALA A 471 1.26 -43.26 0.46
CA ALA A 471 0.29 -44.17 1.07
C ALA A 471 0.38 -45.57 0.47
#